data_AF-A0A7C5PNP4-F1
#
_entry.id   AF-A0A7C5PNP4-F1
#
_cell.length_a   1.000
_cell.length_b   1.000
_cell.length_c   1.000
_cell.angle_alpha   90.00
_cell.angle_beta   90.00
_cell.angle_gamma   90.00
#
_symmetry.space_group_name_H-M   'P 1'
#
loop_
_entity.id
_entity.type
_entity.pdbx_description
1 polymer ?
#
loop_
_entity_poly.entity_id
_entity_poly.type
_entity_poly.pdbx_seq_one_letter_code
_entity_poly.pdbx_strand_id
1 'polypeptide(L)'
;MGVDFIIIFENLSGKKKKEIEKEFESLKGFNDWACFSFEKKKYVSWLCAPRYFWPEDHPEIWESLRKFLVRVRNFLGGGKIYLGNDVIDYCTPSDTPKRWKFHFPFLVEEEWLKEPKDPDLVKIKELEKVHW
;
A
#
# COMPACT_ATOMS: atom_id res chain seq x y z
N MET A 1 -0.15 -6.00 -20.36
CA MET A 1 -0.56 -4.89 -19.48
C MET A 1 -0.89 -5.52 -18.16
N GLY A 2 -0.09 -5.24 -17.12
CA GLY A 2 -0.38 -5.71 -15.76
C GLY A 2 -1.42 -4.82 -15.10
N VAL A 3 -2.05 -5.33 -14.05
CA VAL A 3 -2.86 -4.55 -13.12
C VAL A 3 -2.00 -4.27 -11.91
N ASP A 4 -1.91 -2.99 -11.52
CA ASP A 4 -1.06 -2.51 -10.44
C ASP A 4 -1.89 -2.33 -9.17
N PHE A 5 -1.30 -2.62 -8.02
CA PHE A 5 -1.92 -2.31 -6.73
C PHE A 5 -1.81 -0.81 -6.46
N ILE A 6 -2.94 -0.21 -6.11
CA ILE A 6 -2.99 1.12 -5.51
C ILE A 6 -3.09 0.94 -4.01
N ILE A 7 -2.07 1.43 -3.29
CA ILE A 7 -2.03 1.37 -1.84
C ILE A 7 -2.01 2.80 -1.31
N ILE A 8 -2.92 3.11 -0.38
CA ILE A 8 -3.00 4.44 0.23
C ILE A 8 -2.92 4.30 1.75
N PHE A 9 -2.01 5.03 2.35
CA PHE A 9 -1.81 5.09 3.80
C PHE A 9 -2.25 6.45 4.34
N GLU A 10 -2.94 6.47 5.47
CA GLU A 10 -3.06 7.69 6.28
C GLU A 10 -1.68 8.09 6.83
N ASN A 11 -1.33 9.36 6.67
CA ASN A 11 -0.05 9.93 7.07
C ASN A 11 -0.22 10.82 8.31
N LEU A 12 -0.45 10.18 9.45
CA LEU A 12 -0.68 10.84 10.74
C LEU A 12 0.58 11.54 11.26
N SER A 13 1.75 11.01 10.94
CA SER A 13 3.06 11.58 11.27
C SER A 13 3.42 12.81 10.43
N GLY A 14 2.72 13.05 9.32
CA GLY A 14 2.95 14.20 8.44
C GLY A 14 4.26 14.13 7.66
N LYS A 15 4.79 12.92 7.44
CA LYS A 15 6.04 12.68 6.69
C LYS A 15 5.94 13.23 5.28
N LYS A 16 7.03 13.83 4.80
CA LYS A 16 7.12 14.32 3.42
C LYS A 16 7.61 13.23 2.49
N LYS A 17 7.31 13.35 1.19
CA LYS A 17 7.77 12.43 0.13
C LYS A 17 9.27 12.09 0.25
N LYS A 18 10.13 13.10 0.41
CA LYS A 18 11.58 12.90 0.57
C LYS A 18 11.99 12.05 1.78
N GLU A 19 11.23 12.12 2.88
CA GLU A 19 11.51 11.29 4.06
C GLU A 19 11.13 9.84 3.81
N ILE A 20 10.01 9.63 3.11
CA ILE A 20 9.50 8.31 2.74
C ILE A 20 10.45 7.66 1.72
N GLU A 21 10.80 8.37 0.65
CA GLU A 21 11.76 7.90 -0.36
C GLU A 21 13.11 7.55 0.27
N LYS A 22 13.57 8.32 1.26
CA LYS A 22 14.82 8.02 1.97
C LYS A 22 14.71 6.78 2.85
N GLU A 23 13.62 6.62 3.60
CA GLU A 23 13.40 5.45 4.46
C GLU A 23 13.31 4.16 3.64
N PHE A 24 12.69 4.24 2.45
CA PHE A 24 12.42 3.11 1.59
C PHE A 24 13.34 3.07 0.36
N GLU A 25 14.46 3.78 0.36
CA GLU A 25 15.37 3.93 -0.79
C GLU A 25 15.95 2.59 -1.28
N SER A 26 16.15 1.64 -0.35
CA SER A 26 16.66 0.30 -0.67
C SER A 26 15.71 -0.49 -1.57
N LEU A 27 14.46 -0.05 -1.67
CA LEU A 27 13.43 -0.64 -2.51
C LEU A 27 13.60 -0.11 -3.96
N LYS A 28 14.62 -0.61 -4.66
CA LYS A 28 14.83 -0.33 -6.09
C LYS A 28 13.61 -0.78 -6.92
N GLY A 29 12.94 0.17 -7.57
CA GLY A 29 11.72 -0.09 -8.36
C GLY A 29 10.41 0.27 -7.65
N PHE A 30 10.46 0.67 -6.37
CA PHE A 30 9.29 0.89 -5.49
C PHE A 30 9.06 2.36 -5.15
N ASN A 31 9.46 3.27 -6.04
CA ASN A 31 9.62 4.69 -5.70
C ASN A 31 8.46 5.59 -6.12
N ASP A 32 7.34 5.05 -6.59
CA ASP A 32 6.19 5.89 -6.94
C ASP A 32 5.33 6.22 -5.72
N TRP A 33 5.95 6.98 -4.82
CA TRP A 33 5.31 7.56 -3.65
C TRP A 33 4.72 8.92 -4.02
N ALA A 34 3.45 9.14 -3.69
CA ALA A 34 2.85 10.46 -3.76
C ALA A 34 2.22 10.85 -2.41
N CYS A 35 2.51 12.07 -1.96
CA CYS A 35 1.86 12.64 -0.79
C CYS A 35 0.71 13.54 -1.25
N PHE A 36 -0.47 13.38 -0.68
CA PHE A 36 -1.62 14.21 -1.00
C PHE A 36 -2.44 14.53 0.24
N SER A 37 -3.37 15.49 0.11
CA SER A 37 -4.33 15.83 1.15
C SER A 37 -5.74 15.63 0.63
N PHE A 38 -6.60 15.04 1.45
CA PHE A 38 -8.00 14.81 1.15
C PHE A 38 -8.82 14.94 2.43
N GLU A 39 -9.95 15.66 2.38
CA GLU A 39 -10.81 15.89 3.56
C GLU A 39 -10.05 16.38 4.82
N LYS A 40 -9.10 17.31 4.63
CA LYS A 40 -8.23 17.88 5.70
C LYS A 40 -7.26 16.87 6.36
N LYS A 41 -7.16 15.65 5.84
CA LYS A 41 -6.18 14.64 6.26
C LYS A 41 -5.06 14.52 5.23
N LYS A 42 -3.92 13.98 5.66
CA LYS A 42 -2.75 13.72 4.81
C LYS A 42 -2.65 12.22 4.52
N TYR A 43 -2.24 11.90 3.30
CA TYR A 43 -2.12 10.53 2.83
C TYR A 43 -0.83 10.36 2.03
N VAL A 44 -0.42 9.11 1.90
CA VAL A 44 0.66 8.66 1.05
C VAL A 44 0.10 7.55 0.17
N SER A 45 0.12 7.73 -1.14
CA SER A 45 -0.13 6.64 -2.08
C SER A 45 1.19 6.00 -2.51
N TRP A 46 1.11 4.72 -2.82
CA TRP A 46 2.16 3.92 -3.38
C TRP A 46 1.57 3.04 -4.47
N LEU A 47 2.10 3.17 -5.69
CA LEU A 47 1.73 2.34 -6.83
C LEU A 47 2.70 1.15 -6.90
N CYS A 48 2.17 -0.06 -6.86
CA CYS A 48 2.93 -1.29 -6.82
C CYS A 48 2.65 -2.13 -8.08
N ALA A 49 3.61 -2.10 -9.00
CA ALA A 49 3.49 -2.71 -10.32
C ALA A 49 4.33 -3.99 -10.48
N PRO A 50 3.90 -4.93 -11.33
CA PRO A 50 2.52 -5.43 -11.46
C PRO A 50 2.18 -6.32 -10.26
N ARG A 51 0.90 -6.65 -10.03
CA ARG A 51 0.42 -7.96 -9.50
C ARG A 51 -0.80 -7.79 -8.61
N TYR A 52 -1.96 -7.64 -9.23
CA TYR A 52 -3.19 -8.04 -8.56
C TYR A 52 -3.17 -9.54 -8.25
N PHE A 53 -3.43 -9.91 -7.00
CA PHE A 53 -3.67 -11.29 -6.57
C PHE A 53 -4.75 -11.29 -5.48
N TRP A 54 -5.44 -12.42 -5.33
CA TRP A 54 -6.36 -12.64 -4.23
C TRP A 54 -5.59 -13.20 -3.03
N PRO A 55 -5.64 -12.54 -1.85
CA PRO A 55 -4.93 -13.00 -0.65
C PRO A 55 -5.22 -14.46 -0.27
N GLU A 56 -6.45 -14.92 -0.52
CA GLU A 56 -6.90 -16.28 -0.23
C GLU A 56 -6.23 -17.33 -1.14
N ASP A 57 -6.00 -16.99 -2.40
CA ASP A 57 -5.35 -17.88 -3.38
C ASP A 57 -3.83 -17.86 -3.25
N HIS A 58 -3.27 -16.75 -2.74
CA HIS A 58 -1.83 -16.53 -2.62
C HIS A 58 -1.43 -16.00 -1.22
N PRO A 59 -1.64 -16.78 -0.15
CA PRO A 59 -1.42 -16.35 1.23
C PRO A 59 0.05 -15.99 1.52
N GLU A 60 0.98 -16.63 0.82
CA GLU A 60 2.41 -16.36 0.92
C GLU A 60 2.82 -15.02 0.28
N ILE A 61 2.17 -14.62 -0.82
CA ILE A 61 2.37 -13.31 -1.44
C ILE A 61 1.72 -12.24 -0.56
N TRP A 62 0.51 -12.51 -0.05
CA TRP A 62 -0.16 -11.63 0.92
C TRP A 62 0.71 -11.38 2.13
N GLU A 63 1.23 -12.42 2.78
CA GLU A 63 2.02 -12.26 4.00
C GLU A 63 3.29 -11.43 3.75
N SER A 64 3.94 -11.68 2.62
CA SER A 64 5.13 -10.93 2.21
C SER A 64 4.84 -9.43 2.00
N LEU A 65 3.69 -9.09 1.40
CA LEU A 65 3.21 -7.71 1.23
C LEU A 65 2.72 -7.11 2.55
N ARG A 66 1.93 -7.85 3.35
CA ARG A 66 1.35 -7.42 4.63
C ARG A 66 2.43 -6.91 5.58
N LYS A 67 3.56 -7.62 5.71
CA LYS A 67 4.69 -7.18 6.54
C LYS A 67 5.19 -5.80 6.11
N PHE A 68 5.32 -5.58 4.81
CA PHE A 68 5.71 -4.28 4.27
C PHE A 68 4.65 -3.20 4.55
N LEU A 69 3.37 -3.49 4.31
CA LEU A 69 2.26 -2.58 4.58
C LEU A 69 2.23 -2.14 6.05
N VAL A 70 2.41 -3.08 6.97
CA VAL A 70 2.46 -2.82 8.42
C VAL A 70 3.67 -1.95 8.76
N ARG A 71 4.84 -2.22 8.20
CA ARG A 71 6.04 -1.39 8.39
C ARG A 71 5.81 0.05 7.93
N VAL A 72 5.28 0.25 6.72
CA VAL A 72 4.98 1.58 6.18
C VAL A 72 3.93 2.29 7.03
N ARG A 73 2.85 1.59 7.39
CA ARG A 73 1.81 2.11 8.28
C ARG A 73 2.40 2.59 9.61
N ASN A 74 3.26 1.80 10.23
CA ASN A 74 3.90 2.17 11.49
C ASN A 74 4.82 3.39 11.32
N PHE A 75 5.61 3.43 10.25
CA PHE A 75 6.44 4.59 9.92
C PHE A 75 5.62 5.88 9.72
N LEU A 76 4.41 5.76 9.16
CA LEU A 76 3.50 6.87 8.91
C LEU A 76 2.61 7.24 10.11
N GLY A 77 2.68 6.49 11.22
CA GLY A 77 2.00 6.81 12.48
C GLY A 77 0.77 5.95 12.80
N GLY A 78 0.59 4.80 12.17
CA GLY A 78 -0.41 3.80 12.57
C GLY A 78 -1.81 3.98 12.00
N GLY A 79 -2.00 4.86 11.02
CA GLY A 79 -3.30 5.16 10.42
C GLY A 79 -3.87 4.03 9.56
N LYS A 80 -4.98 4.31 8.86
CA LYS A 80 -5.64 3.36 7.95
C LYS A 80 -4.82 3.05 6.70
N ILE A 81 -5.02 1.85 6.14
CA ILE A 81 -4.48 1.41 4.84
C ILE A 81 -5.67 1.11 3.92
N TYR A 82 -5.61 1.60 2.69
CA TYR A 82 -6.56 1.29 1.63
C TYR A 82 -5.83 0.58 0.49
N LEU A 83 -6.46 -0.44 -0.08
CA LEU A 83 -5.90 -1.29 -1.13
C LEU A 83 -6.91 -1.42 -2.27
N GLY A 84 -6.43 -1.20 -3.50
CA GLY A 84 -7.23 -1.24 -4.71
C GLY A 84 -6.38 -1.53 -5.93
N ASN A 85 -6.89 -1.22 -7.12
CA ASN A 85 -6.16 -1.44 -8.34
C ASN A 85 -6.32 -0.28 -9.33
N ASP A 86 -5.32 -0.10 -10.20
CA ASP A 86 -5.23 1.00 -11.17
C ASP A 86 -6.25 0.94 -12.32
N VAL A 87 -7.04 -0.14 -12.42
CA VAL A 87 -8.15 -0.24 -13.39
C VAL A 87 -9.38 0.52 -12.89
N ILE A 88 -9.62 0.58 -11.59
CA ILE A 88 -10.85 1.11 -10.99
C ILE A 88 -10.57 2.31 -10.08
N ASP A 89 -9.42 2.30 -9.40
CA ASP A 89 -9.04 3.30 -8.41
C ASP A 89 -7.97 4.27 -8.94
N TYR A 90 -7.78 5.37 -8.21
CA TYR A 90 -6.77 6.39 -8.51
C TYR A 90 -5.86 6.59 -7.32
N CYS A 91 -4.56 6.82 -7.56
CA CYS A 91 -3.58 7.05 -6.50
C CYS A 91 -3.90 8.31 -5.69
N THR A 92 -4.31 9.38 -6.37
CA THR A 92 -4.59 10.67 -5.74
C THR A 92 -5.83 11.34 -6.34
N PRO A 93 -6.41 12.33 -5.63
CA PRO A 93 -7.50 13.14 -6.17
C PRO A 93 -7.14 13.90 -7.45
N SER A 94 -5.86 14.25 -7.65
CA SER A 94 -5.38 14.91 -8.88
C SER A 94 -5.38 13.98 -10.09
N ASP A 95 -5.28 12.67 -9.88
CA ASP A 95 -5.29 11.67 -10.96
C ASP A 95 -6.72 11.33 -11.39
N THR A 96 -7.72 11.68 -10.56
CA THR A 96 -9.11 11.37 -10.84
C THR A 96 -9.64 12.25 -11.98
N PRO A 97 -10.21 11.67 -13.05
CA PRO A 97 -10.84 12.43 -14.13
C PRO A 97 -11.91 13.37 -13.59
N LYS A 98 -11.98 14.60 -14.09
CA LYS A 98 -12.92 15.66 -13.62
C LYS A 98 -14.40 15.24 -13.56
N ARG A 99 -14.80 14.24 -14.36
CA ARG A 99 -16.16 13.70 -14.38
C ARG A 99 -16.48 12.80 -13.18
N TRP A 100 -15.48 12.37 -12.42
CA TRP A 100 -15.61 11.42 -11.32
C TRP A 100 -15.16 12.05 -10.00
N LYS A 101 -15.65 11.50 -8.89
CA LYS A 101 -15.20 11.88 -7.55
C LYS A 101 -14.15 10.88 -7.07
N PHE A 102 -13.07 11.41 -6.52
CA PHE A 102 -12.10 10.57 -5.82
C PHE A 102 -12.79 9.86 -4.66
N HIS A 103 -12.49 8.58 -4.52
CA HIS A 103 -12.89 7.75 -3.40
C HIS A 103 -11.69 6.89 -3.00
N PHE A 104 -11.66 6.48 -1.74
CA PHE A 104 -10.65 5.52 -1.32
C PHE A 104 -11.00 4.13 -1.86
N PRO A 105 -9.96 3.32 -2.16
CA PRO A 105 -10.12 1.89 -2.34
C PRO A 105 -10.64 1.18 -1.10
N PHE A 106 -10.69 -0.16 -1.14
CA PHE A 106 -11.11 -0.97 0.00
C PHE A 106 -10.22 -0.71 1.22
N LEU A 107 -10.85 -0.45 2.36
CA LEU A 107 -10.18 -0.39 3.64
C LEU A 107 -9.65 -1.78 3.99
N VAL A 108 -8.35 -1.88 4.29
CA VAL A 108 -7.77 -3.11 4.82
C VAL A 108 -8.10 -3.18 6.30
N GLU A 109 -9.03 -4.07 6.66
CA GLU A 109 -9.45 -4.27 8.05
C GLU A 109 -8.29 -4.78 8.92
N GLU A 110 -8.27 -4.41 10.20
CA GLU A 110 -7.19 -4.76 11.13
C GLU A 110 -6.91 -6.26 11.23
N GLU A 111 -7.92 -7.10 11.00
CA GLU A 111 -7.78 -8.56 11.01
C GLU A 111 -6.83 -9.07 9.93
N TRP A 112 -6.82 -8.43 8.75
CA TRP A 112 -5.93 -8.78 7.65
C TRP A 112 -4.48 -8.33 7.89
N LEU A 113 -4.29 -7.38 8.80
CA LEU A 113 -2.96 -6.85 9.16
C LEU A 113 -2.31 -7.64 10.32
N LYS A 114 -3.07 -8.50 11.00
CA LYS A 114 -2.53 -9.37 12.07
C LYS A 114 -1.58 -10.41 11.49
N GLU A 115 -0.62 -10.81 12.30
CA GLU A 115 0.27 -11.91 11.96
C GLU A 115 -0.53 -13.22 11.83
N PRO A 116 -0.29 -14.03 10.79
CA PRO A 116 -1.00 -15.29 10.61
C PRO A 116 -0.64 -16.28 11.71
N LYS A 117 -1.57 -17.20 12.00
CA LYS A 117 -1.33 -18.30 12.95
C LYS A 117 -0.48 -19.43 12.36
N ASP A 118 -0.40 -19.49 11.03
CA ASP A 118 0.36 -20.51 10.30
C ASP A 118 1.88 -20.22 10.43
N PRO A 119 2.65 -21.12 11.08
CA PRO A 119 4.09 -20.94 11.27
C PRO A 119 4.90 -20.84 9.96
N ASP A 120 4.41 -21.42 8.87
CA ASP A 120 5.13 -21.38 7.59
C ASP A 120 4.97 -20.01 6.91
N LEU A 121 3.80 -19.38 7.06
CA LEU A 121 3.61 -17.99 6.63
C LEU A 121 4.45 -17.02 7.47
N VAL A 122 4.53 -17.22 8.79
CA VAL A 122 5.32 -16.35 9.68
C VAL A 122 6.79 -16.26 9.27
N LYS A 123 7.37 -17.32 8.69
CA LYS A 123 8.78 -17.34 8.25
C LYS A 123 9.05 -16.50 7.00
N ILE A 124 8.02 -16.17 6.21
CA ILE A 124 8.15 -15.42 4.95
C ILE A 124 8.67 -14.02 5.24
N LYS A 125 9.68 -13.56 4.51
CA LYS A 125 10.23 -12.20 4.69
C LYS A 125 9.42 -11.17 3.93
N GLU A 126 9.53 -9.93 4.40
CA GLU A 126 9.00 -8.74 3.74
C GLU A 126 9.45 -8.71 2.26
N LEU A 127 8.47 -8.57 1.35
CA LEU A 127 8.66 -8.49 -0.10
C LEU A 127 9.39 -9.66 -0.79
N GLU A 128 9.69 -10.76 -0.09
CA GLU A 128 10.34 -11.96 -0.63
C GLU A 128 9.55 -12.65 -1.75
N LYS A 129 8.23 -12.74 -1.61
CA LYS A 129 7.33 -13.46 -2.54
C LYS A 129 6.65 -12.54 -3.54
N VAL A 130 6.83 -11.23 -3.38
CA VAL A 130 6.36 -10.24 -4.33
C VAL A 130 7.43 -10.17 -5.42
N HIS A 131 7.23 -10.91 -6.52
CA HIS A 131 8.10 -10.75 -7.68
C HIS A 131 7.69 -9.50 -8.47
N TRP A 132 8.48 -9.07 -9.45
CA TRP A 132 8.26 -7.83 -10.20
C TRP A 132 8.19 -8.15 -11.68
#